data_AF-A0AAV5YSV5-F1
#
_entry.id   AF-A0AAV5YSV5-F1
#
_cell.length_a   1.000
_cell.length_b   1.000
_cell.length_c   1.000
_cell.angle_alpha   90.00
_cell.angle_beta   90.00
_cell.angle_gamma   90.00
#
_symmetry.space_group_name_H-M   'P 1'
#
loop_
_entity.id
_entity.type
_entity.pdbx_description
1 polymer ?
#
loop_
_entity_poly.entity_id
_entity_poly.type
_entity_poly.pdbx_seq_one_letter_code
_entity_poly.pdbx_strand_id
1 'polypeptide(L)' 'FIVDLEHPRRGPYPMPGNPVRLSDSPTEVARPPLLGEHNTEVYGHLLGIKPDQVAQLKRDGII' A
#
# COMPACT_ATOMS: atom_id res chain seq x y z
N PHE A 1 -3.81 20.47 -7.66
CA PHE A 1 -3.12 20.02 -8.87
C PHE A 1 -3.44 18.54 -9.07
N ILE A 2 -3.36 18.03 -10.30
CA ILE A 2 -3.59 16.62 -10.60
C ILE A 2 -2.24 15.92 -10.74
N VAL A 3 -2.15 14.70 -10.22
CA VAL A 3 -0.99 13.81 -10.34
C VAL A 3 -1.46 12.55 -11.06
N ASP A 4 -0.75 12.13 -12.10
CA ASP A 4 -1.01 10.86 -12.77
C ASP A 4 -0.28 9.74 -12.03
N LEU A 5 -1.01 8.68 -11.69
CA LEU A 5 -0.50 7.52 -10.97
C LEU A 5 -0.67 6.26 -11.81
N GLU A 6 0.31 5.37 -11.75
CA GLU A 6 0.25 4.04 -12.37
C GLU A 6 -0.26 3.03 -11.35
N HIS A 7 -1.33 2.30 -11.67
CA HIS A 7 -1.83 1.21 -10.82
C HIS A 7 -1.68 -0.16 -11.50
N PRO A 8 -1.07 -1.18 -10.83
CA PRO A 8 -0.69 -2.45 -11.45
C PRO A 8 -1.79 -3.19 -12.22
N ARG A 9 -3.07 -3.02 -11.84
CA ARG A 9 -4.22 -3.65 -12.52
C ARG A 9 -5.04 -2.72 -13.40
N ARG A 10 -4.96 -1.41 -13.19
CA ARG A 10 -5.84 -0.41 -13.84
C ARG A 10 -5.12 0.37 -14.94
N GLY A 11 -3.80 0.46 -14.86
CA GLY A 11 -3.02 1.37 -15.69
C GLY A 11 -2.98 2.79 -15.11
N PRO A 12 -2.62 3.79 -15.94
CA PRO A 12 -2.49 5.18 -15.51
C PRO A 12 -3.85 5.82 -15.22
N TYR A 13 -3.93 6.66 -14.19
CA TYR A 13 -5.14 7.42 -13.87
C TYR A 13 -4.83 8.72 -13.11
N PRO A 14 -5.67 9.77 -13.25
CA PRO A 14 -5.48 11.03 -12.56
C PRO A 14 -5.95 10.97 -11.09
N MET A 15 -5.18 11.60 -10.20
CA MET A 15 -5.47 11.71 -8.76
C MET A 15 -5.29 13.15 -8.28
N PRO A 16 -6.26 13.75 -7.57
CA PRO A 16 -6.07 15.04 -6.91
C PRO A 16 -4.93 15.02 -5.88
N GLY A 17 -3.87 15.80 -6.10
CA GLY A 17 -2.80 15.95 -5.09
C GLY A 17 -3.24 16.70 -3.83
N ASN A 18 -2.36 16.77 -2.83
CA ASN A 18 -2.62 17.53 -1.59
C ASN A 18 -2.95 19.01 -1.92
N PRO A 19 -4.12 19.55 -1.51
CA PRO A 19 -4.48 20.93 -1.79
C PRO A 19 -3.62 21.95 -1.05
N VAL A 20 -2.97 21.56 0.05
CA VAL A 20 -2.08 22.43 0.83
C VAL A 20 -0.63 22.14 0.48
N ARG A 21 0.16 23.20 0.23
CA ARG A 21 1.60 23.11 -0.03
C ARG A 21 2.37 23.75 1.12
N LEU A 22 3.18 22.95 1.80
CA LEU A 22 4.08 23.39 2.86
C LEU A 22 5.51 23.30 2.32
N SER A 23 6.27 24.40 2.40
CA SER A 23 7.64 24.46 1.83
C SER A 23 8.56 23.38 2.40
N ASP A 24 8.39 23.08 3.69
CA ASP A 24 9.28 22.20 4.45
C ASP A 24 8.64 20.83 4.72
N SER A 25 7.50 20.52 4.09
CA SER A 25 6.81 19.24 4.24
C SER A 25 6.18 18.81 2.91
N PRO A 26 7.00 18.32 1.96
CA PRO A 26 6.49 17.80 0.70
C PRO A 26 5.61 16.57 0.95
N THR A 27 4.51 16.46 0.20
CA THR A 27 3.61 15.30 0.27
C THR A 27 3.81 14.43 -0.96
N GLU A 28 4.10 13.14 -0.73
CA GLU A 28 4.09 12.14 -1.79
C GLU A 28 2.68 11.60 -1.99
N VAL A 29 2.28 11.48 -3.25
CA VAL A 29 1.03 10.86 -3.65
C VAL A 29 1.35 9.52 -4.28
N ALA A 30 0.99 8.42 -3.60
CA ALA A 30 1.18 7.07 -4.10
C ALA A 30 -0.13 6.43 -4.53
N ARG A 31 -0.04 5.40 -5.38
CA ARG A 31 -1.18 4.56 -5.75
C ARG A 31 -1.77 3.84 -4.53
N PRO A 32 -3.06 3.44 -4.56
CA PRO A 32 -3.59 2.54 -3.55
C PRO A 32 -2.91 1.16 -3.65
N PRO A 33 -2.81 0.43 -2.52
CA PRO A 33 -2.31 -0.93 -2.51
C PRO A 33 -3.31 -1.92 -3.11
N LEU A 34 -2.81 -3.06 -3.56
CA LEU A 34 -3.61 -4.23 -3.87
C LEU A 34 -4.11 -4.89 -2.59
N LEU A 35 -5.17 -5.69 -2.73
CA LEU A 35 -5.67 -6.53 -1.64
C LEU A 35 -4.54 -7.45 -1.13
N GLY A 36 -4.21 -7.30 0.16
CA GLY A 36 -3.18 -8.10 0.83
C GLY A 36 -1.73 -7.75 0.47
N GLU A 37 -1.47 -6.66 -0.26
CA GLU A 37 -0.12 -6.31 -0.74
C GLU A 37 0.93 -6.23 0.38
N HIS A 38 0.54 -5.71 1.53
CA HIS A 38 1.44 -5.51 2.67
C HIS A 38 1.30 -6.57 3.78
N ASN A 39 0.56 -7.67 3.55
CA ASN A 39 0.31 -8.67 4.60
C ASN A 39 1.64 -9.23 5.17
N THR A 40 2.61 -9.55 4.32
CA THR A 40 3.89 -10.11 4.77
C THR A 40 4.72 -9.08 5.54
N GLU A 41 4.69 -7.82 5.12
CA GLU A 41 5.39 -6.74 5.81
C GLU A 41 4.78 -6.49 7.20
N VAL A 42 3.47 -6.34 7.29
CA VAL A 42 2.78 -6.05 8.55
C VAL A 42 2.85 -7.25 9.49
N TYR A 43 2.41 -8.44 9.07
CA TYR A 43 2.40 -9.60 9.95
C TYR A 43 3.82 -10.10 10.25
N GLY A 44 4.71 -10.10 9.26
CA GLY A 44 6.07 -10.59 9.41
C GLY A 44 6.99 -9.59 10.10
N HIS A 45 7.18 -8.40 9.50
CA HIS A 45 8.19 -7.45 9.98
C HIS A 45 7.70 -6.64 11.18
N LEU A 46 6.47 -6.13 11.14
CA LEU A 46 5.96 -5.27 12.21
C LEU A 46 5.50 -6.09 13.43
N LEU A 47 4.82 -7.21 13.21
CA LEU A 47 4.26 -8.04 14.29
C LEU A 47 5.11 -9.26 14.66
N GLY A 48 6.18 -9.55 13.90
CA GLY A 48 7.11 -10.64 14.22
C GLY A 48 6.55 -12.05 14.03
N ILE A 49 5.45 -12.21 13.26
CA ILE A 49 4.85 -13.52 12.98
C ILE A 49 5.76 -14.28 12.02
N LYS A 50 6.03 -15.56 12.31
CA LYS A 50 6.92 -16.37 11.47
C LYS A 50 6.33 -16.56 10.07
N PRO A 51 7.15 -16.66 9.01
CA PRO A 51 6.67 -16.87 7.63
C PRO A 51 5.70 -18.04 7.50
N ASP A 52 5.96 -19.16 8.19
CA ASP A 52 5.10 -20.34 8.15
C ASP A 52 3.71 -20.10 8.74
N GLN A 53 3.62 -19.24 9.76
CA GLN A 53 2.37 -18.86 10.39
C GLN A 53 1.58 -17.89 9.50
N VAL A 54 2.25 -16.92 8.86
CA VAL A 54 1.61 -16.04 7.85
C VAL A 54 1.06 -16.86 6.69
N ALA A 55 1.83 -17.85 6.22
CA ALA A 55 1.37 -18.77 5.19
C ALA A 55 0.16 -19.61 5.65
N GLN A 56 0.12 -20.01 6.92
CA GLN A 56 -1.02 -20.73 7.49
C GLN A 56 -2.27 -19.85 7.55
N LEU A 57 -2.17 -18.61 8.04
CA LEU A 57 -3.28 -17.65 8.08
C LEU A 57 -3.90 -17.43 6.69
N LYS A 58 -3.05 -17.36 5.65
CA LYS A 58 -3.49 -17.25 4.26
C LYS A 58 -4.21 -18.51 3.77
N ARG A 59 -3.70 -19.71 4.12
CA ARG A 59 -4.36 -20.99 3.78
C ARG A 59 -5.72 -21.13 4.46
N ASP A 60 -5.85 -20.64 5.68
CA ASP A 60 -7.09 -20.71 6.47
C ASP A 60 -8.10 -19.63 6.07
N GLY A 61 -7.77 -18.74 5.13
CA GLY A 61 -8.64 -17.68 4.65
C GLY A 61 -8.84 -16.53 5.64
N ILE A 62 -7.95 -16.40 6.62
CA ILE A 62 -7.98 -15.32 7.62
C ILE A 62 -7.42 -14.01 7.03
N ILE A 63 -6.44 -14.11 6.13
CA ILE A 63 -5.78 -12.98 5.46
C ILE A 63 -5.57 -13.19 3.96
#